data_AF-A0A259K3T6-F1
#
_entry.id   AF-A0A259K3T6-F1
#
_cell.length_a   1.000
_cell.length_b   1.000
_cell.length_c   1.000
_cell.angle_alpha   90.00
_cell.angle_beta   90.00
_cell.angle_gamma   90.00
#
_symmetry.space_group_name_H-M   'P 1'
#
loop_
_entity.id
_entity.type
_entity.pdbx_description
1 polymer ?
#
loop_
_entity_poly.entity_id
_entity_poly.type
_entity_poly.pdbx_seq_one_letter_code
_entity_poly.pdbx_strand_id
1 'polypeptide(L)' 'IQRASEIDREWLEGVHTLGLTAGASAPETLVREVIDRLTEWRDVEEHTLVTAEEKMVFKLPRQLTD' A
#
# COMPACT_ATOMS: atom_id res chain seq x y z
N ILE A 1 9.60 -2.56 -3.44
CA ILE A 1 10.24 -1.48 -2.65
C ILE A 1 9.82 -1.60 -1.18
N GLN A 2 10.64 -1.13 -0.25
CA GLN A 2 10.36 -1.02 1.18
C GLN A 2 9.79 0.37 1.55
N ARG A 3 10.22 1.43 0.85
CA ARG A 3 9.75 2.80 1.08
C ARG A 3 9.43 3.51 -0.22
N ALA A 4 8.55 4.50 -0.17
CA ALA A 4 8.21 5.35 -1.30
C ALA A 4 9.42 6.10 -1.88
N SER A 5 10.44 6.37 -1.05
CA SER A 5 11.70 6.99 -1.48
C SER A 5 12.53 6.15 -2.44
N GLU A 6 12.28 4.84 -2.54
CA GLU A 6 13.01 3.93 -3.42
C GLU A 6 12.34 3.79 -4.79
N ILE A 7 11.23 4.51 -5.04
CA ILE A 7 10.60 4.52 -6.35
C ILE A 7 11.46 5.35 -7.29
N ASP A 8 11.91 4.72 -8.36
CA ASP A 8 12.54 5.42 -9.47
C ASP A 8 11.48 5.94 -10.44
N ARG A 9 11.67 7.18 -10.93
CA ARG A 9 10.79 7.78 -11.93
C ARG A 9 10.90 7.08 -13.28
N GLU A 10 12.09 6.57 -13.62
CA GLU A 10 12.32 5.88 -14.89
C GLU A 10 11.47 4.61 -15.03
N TRP A 11 11.10 3.96 -13.92
CA TRP A 11 10.21 2.79 -13.95
C TRP A 11 8.79 3.09 -14.44
N LEU A 12 8.43 4.37 -14.45
CA LEU A 12 7.07 4.84 -14.67
C LEU A 12 6.90 5.58 -16.00
N GLU A 13 7.97 5.66 -16.80
CA GLU A 13 7.92 6.24 -18.14
C GLU A 13 6.93 5.47 -19.02
N GLY A 14 5.99 6.21 -19.63
CA GLY A 14 4.91 5.63 -20.44
C GLY A 14 3.84 4.85 -19.66
N VAL A 15 3.96 4.74 -18.32
CA VAL A 15 2.96 4.04 -17.48
C VAL A 15 1.82 4.99 -17.14
N HIS A 16 0.62 4.64 -17.59
CA HIS A 16 -0.62 5.37 -17.29
C HIS A 16 -1.45 4.72 -16.18
N THR A 17 -1.25 3.43 -15.91
CA THR A 17 -2.01 2.67 -14.91
C THR A 17 -1.05 1.82 -14.09
N LEU A 18 -1.11 1.97 -12.78
CA LEU A 18 -0.25 1.27 -11.83
C LEU A 18 -1.11 0.43 -10.87
N GLY A 19 -0.83 -0.87 -10.81
CA GLY A 19 -1.35 -1.73 -9.74
C GLY A 19 -0.50 -1.57 -8.49
N LEU A 20 -1.13 -1.22 -7.37
CA LEU A 20 -0.47 -1.09 -6.07
C LEU A 20 -1.05 -2.11 -5.09
N THR A 21 -0.17 -2.78 -4.34
CA THR A 21 -0.55 -3.73 -3.28
C THR A 21 0.49 -3.70 -2.18
N ALA A 22 0.16 -4.30 -1.04
CA ALA A 22 1.02 -4.43 0.12
C ALA A 22 0.97 -5.86 0.64
N GLY A 23 2.10 -6.35 1.15
CA GLY A 23 2.13 -7.61 1.88
C GLY A 23 1.29 -7.50 3.17
N ALA A 24 0.77 -8.63 3.65
CA ALA A 24 -0.11 -8.68 4.83
C ALA A 24 0.50 -8.07 6.11
N SER A 25 1.84 -7.98 6.19
CA SER A 25 2.57 -7.39 7.32
C SER A 25 2.93 -5.91 7.14
N ALA A 26 2.65 -5.32 5.98
CA ALA A 26 3.00 -3.94 5.70
C ALA A 26 1.91 -2.99 6.27
N PRO A 27 2.29 -1.97 7.06
CA PRO A 27 1.35 -0.97 7.54
C PRO A 27 0.69 -0.19 6.39
N GLU A 28 -0.58 0.18 6.55
CA GLU A 28 -1.32 0.98 5.58
C GLU A 28 -0.63 2.31 5.26
N THR A 29 0.05 2.92 6.24
CA THR A 29 0.86 4.13 6.06
C THR A 29 1.88 3.98 4.92
N LEU A 30 2.50 2.82 4.73
CA LEU A 30 3.47 2.64 3.64
C LEU A 30 2.82 2.70 2.26
N VAL A 31 1.60 2.19 2.13
CA VAL A 31 0.82 2.29 0.89
C VAL A 31 0.49 3.74 0.60
N ARG A 32 0.07 4.49 1.63
CA ARG A 32 -0.23 5.92 1.52
C ARG A 32 1.01 6.74 1.14
N GLU A 33 2.15 6.50 1.77
CA GLU A 33 3.43 7.15 1.40
C GLU A 33 3.77 6.94 -0.08
N VAL A 34 3.51 5.75 -0.63
CA VAL A 34 3.74 5.47 -2.06
C VAL A 34 2.80 6.29 -2.94
N ILE A 35 1.51 6.36 -2.60
CA ILE A 35 0.53 7.14 -3.36
C ILE A 35 0.90 8.63 -3.31
N ASP A 36 1.19 9.17 -2.12
CA ASP A 36 1.56 10.57 -1.94
C ASP A 36 2.79 10.93 -2.79
N ARG A 37 3.80 10.04 -2.81
CA ARG A 37 4.98 10.23 -3.65
C ARG A 37 4.65 10.26 -5.14
N LEU A 38 3.71 9.44 -5.60
CA LEU A 38 3.30 9.44 -7.01
C LEU A 38 2.56 10.74 -7.36
N THR A 39 1.76 11.26 -6.44
CA THR A 39 1.02 12.54 -6.58
C THR A 39 1.95 13.75 -6.65
N GLU A 40 3.14 13.70 -6.04
CA GLU A 40 4.16 14.74 -6.23
C GLU A 40 4.65 14.86 -7.68
N TRP A 41 4.48 13.81 -8.50
CA TRP A 41 5.04 13.74 -9.85
C TRP A 41 3.99 13.91 -10.95
N ARG A 42 2.74 13.57 -10.67
CA ARG A 42 1.63 13.54 -11.62
C ARG A 42 0.30 13.56 -10.89
N ASP A 43 -0.75 13.91 -11.62
CA ASP A 43 -2.10 13.74 -11.11
C ASP A 43 -2.43 12.23 -11.01
N VAL A 44 -3.01 11.81 -9.88
CA VAL A 44 -3.28 10.41 -9.56
C VAL A 44 -4.74 10.26 -9.17
N GLU A 45 -5.46 9.43 -9.93
CA GLU A 45 -6.80 8.98 -9.57
C GLU A 45 -6.71 7.61 -8.87
N GLU A 46 -7.27 7.50 -7.67
CA GLU A 46 -7.26 6.27 -6.89
C GLU A 46 -8.54 5.46 -7.09
N HIS A 47 -8.39 4.20 -7.48
CA HIS A 47 -9.49 3.23 -7.50
C HIS A 47 -9.14 2.04 -6.60
N THR A 48 -9.88 1.90 -5.48
CA THR A 48 -9.73 0.75 -4.58
C THR A 48 -10.57 -0.40 -5.10
N LEU A 49 -9.93 -1.55 -5.35
CA LEU A 49 -10.60 -2.79 -5.73
C LEU A 49 -10.51 -3.79 -4.57
N VAL A 50 -11.67 -4.19 -4.03
CA VAL A 50 -11.78 -5.26 -3.04
C VAL A 50 -12.33 -6.50 -3.74
N THR A 51 -11.51 -7.54 -3.87
CA THR A 51 -11.89 -8.80 -4.54
C THR A 51 -12.46 -9.83 -3.57
N ALA A 52 -12.01 -9.81 -2.31
CA ALA A 52 -12.49 -10.67 -1.24
C ALA A 52 -12.41 -9.95 0.11
N GLU A 53 -13.42 -10.15 0.96
CA GLU A 53 -13.42 -9.65 2.35
C GLU A 53 -12.93 -10.75 3.30
N GLU A 54 -11.81 -10.53 3.98
CA GLU A 54 -11.33 -11.40 5.05
C GLU A 54 -11.73 -10.85 6.43
N LYS A 55 -12.40 -11.66 7.25
CA LYS A 55 -12.90 -11.27 8.59
C LYS A 55 -12.24 -12.07 9.73
N MET A 56 -11.18 -12.81 9.42
CA MET A 56 -10.50 -13.67 10.39
C MET A 56 -9.66 -12.82 11.35
N VAL A 57 -9.93 -12.94 12.65
CA VAL A 57 -9.17 -12.24 13.70
C VAL A 57 -8.66 -13.25 14.72
N PHE A 58 -7.34 -13.28 14.94
CA PHE A 58 -6.72 -14.06 16.00
C PHE A 58 -6.72 -13.26 17.29
N LYS A 59 -7.44 -13.76 18.31
CA LYS A 59 -7.46 -13.10 19.62
C LYS A 59 -6.14 -13.36 20.35
N LEU A 60 -5.66 -12.33 21.04
CA LEU A 60 -4.56 -12.48 21.99
C LEU A 60 -4.94 -13.48 23.09
N PRO A 61 -4.05 -14.42 23.45
CA PRO A 61 -4.22 -15.27 24.64
C PRO A 61 -4.45 -14.42 25.88
N ARG A 62 -5.34 -14.87 26.78
CA ARG A 62 -5.70 -14.12 28.00
C ARG A 62 -4.50 -13.77 28.89
N GLN A 63 -3.41 -14.53 28.79
CA GLN A 63 -2.18 -14.37 29.55
C GLN A 63 -1.28 -13.21 29.06
N LEU A 64 -1.58 -12.61 27.91
CA LEU A 64 -0.81 -11.51 27.30
C LEU A 64 -1.58 -10.17 27.29
N THR A 65 -2.73 -10.12 27.97
CA THR A 65 -3.62 -8.95 28.00
C THR A 65 -3.49 -8.08 29.25
N ASP A 66 -2.66 -8.49 30.22
CA ASP A 66 -2.31 -7.73 31.44
C ASP A 66 -0.91 -7.11 31.34
#